data_AF-A0A1M5KR90-F1
#
_entry.id   AF-A0A1M5KR90-F1
#
_cell.length_a   1.000
_cell.length_b   1.000
_cell.length_c   1.000
_cell.angle_alpha   90.00
_cell.angle_beta   90.00
_cell.angle_gamma   90.00
#
_symmetry.space_group_name_H-M   'P 1'
#
loop_
_entity.id
_entity.type
_entity.pdbx_description
1 polymer ?
#
loop_
_entity_poly.entity_id
_entity_poly.type
_entity_poly.pdbx_seq_one_letter_code
_entity_poly.pdbx_strand_id
1 'polypeptide(L)'
;MKCIKKLGIIFLLVSISTFGGLTTKYIYAREPIMEYRYTIEEAKIKRAQFIWTSCLEEMRRDNLLKSEDIKEINNYINKLKDIKNSQNKEKRYLKEKSALKVSTVDKLVKEGLINSSQGNILRKKLNKYDLSNLEN
;
A
#
# COMPACT_ATOMS: atom_id res chain seq x y z
N MET A 1 -24.97 49.00 32.52
CA MET A 1 -25.32 47.76 31.78
C MET A 1 -24.79 47.64 30.33
N LYS A 2 -24.15 48.67 29.73
CA LYS A 2 -23.60 48.57 28.35
C LYS A 2 -22.19 47.94 28.26
N CYS A 3 -21.37 48.04 29.33
CA CYS A 3 -20.00 47.49 29.33
C CYS A 3 -19.94 45.95 29.39
N ILE A 4 -20.88 45.30 30.08
CA ILE A 4 -20.92 43.83 30.22
C ILE A 4 -21.18 43.15 28.87
N LYS A 5 -22.05 43.73 28.01
CA LYS A 5 -22.30 43.22 26.65
C LYS A 5 -21.07 43.34 25.74
N LYS A 6 -20.27 44.40 25.88
CA LYS A 6 -19.02 44.57 25.11
C LYS A 6 -17.93 43.58 25.53
N LEU A 7 -17.81 43.29 26.83
CA LEU A 7 -16.90 42.27 27.36
C LEU A 7 -17.23 40.86 26.86
N GLY A 8 -18.51 40.49 26.80
CA GLY A 8 -18.94 39.20 26.27
C GLY A 8 -18.58 39.00 24.79
N ILE A 9 -18.69 40.06 23.97
CA ILE A 9 -18.33 40.02 22.54
C ILE A 9 -16.81 39.88 22.35
N ILE A 10 -16.01 40.60 23.14
CA ILE A 10 -14.55 40.49 23.10
C ILE A 10 -14.11 39.09 23.51
N PHE A 11 -14.70 38.53 24.57
CA PHE A 11 -14.41 37.16 25.01
C PHE A 11 -14.75 36.13 23.92
N LEU A 12 -15.87 36.32 23.23
CA LEU A 12 -16.28 35.46 22.11
C LEU A 12 -15.27 35.52 20.95
N LEU A 13 -14.81 36.71 20.57
CA LEU A 13 -13.79 36.90 19.52
C LEU A 13 -12.43 36.28 19.89
N VAL A 14 -12.02 36.36 21.16
CA VAL A 14 -10.80 35.71 21.67
C VAL A 14 -10.94 34.19 21.66
N SER A 15 -12.12 33.66 21.99
CA SER A 15 -12.37 32.22 21.96
C SER A 15 -12.37 31.66 20.52
N ILE A 16 -12.93 32.39 19.55
CA ILE A 16 -12.94 31.99 18.13
C ILE A 16 -11.52 32.01 17.54
N SER A 17 -10.73 33.05 17.85
CA SER A 17 -9.34 33.16 17.34
C SER A 17 -8.40 32.11 17.94
N THR A 18 -8.57 31.76 19.21
CA THR A 18 -7.79 30.68 19.85
C THR A 18 -8.20 29.30 19.34
N PHE A 19 -9.51 29.02 19.16
CA PHE A 19 -9.96 27.75 18.57
C PHE A 19 -9.51 27.58 17.12
N GLY A 20 -9.61 28.63 16.29
CA GLY A 20 -9.18 28.59 14.88
C GLY A 20 -7.66 28.44 14.70
N GLY A 21 -6.87 29.04 15.59
CA GLY A 21 -5.41 28.90 15.58
C GLY A 21 -4.91 27.53 16.04
N LEU A 22 -5.64 26.86 16.93
CA LEU A 22 -5.33 25.49 17.35
C LEU A 22 -5.68 24.49 16.24
N THR A 23 -6.87 24.57 15.65
CA THR A 23 -7.32 23.62 14.62
C THR A 23 -6.43 23.63 13.38
N THR A 24 -5.98 24.80 12.93
CA THR A 24 -5.06 24.94 11.80
C THR A 24 -3.70 24.30 12.08
N LYS A 25 -3.09 24.53 13.24
CA LYS A 25 -1.82 23.87 13.61
C LYS A 25 -1.93 22.34 13.65
N TYR A 26 -3.05 21.78 14.13
CA TYR A 26 -3.27 20.34 14.12
C TYR A 26 -3.43 19.76 12.71
N ILE A 27 -4.03 20.51 11.77
CA ILE A 27 -4.15 20.10 10.36
C ILE A 27 -2.78 20.12 9.67
N TYR A 28 -2.03 21.22 9.83
CA TYR A 28 -0.69 21.35 9.25
C TYR A 28 0.33 20.36 9.82
N ALA A 29 0.20 19.92 11.07
CA ALA A 29 1.05 18.87 11.62
C ALA A 29 0.66 17.46 11.14
N ARG A 30 -0.60 17.25 10.74
CA ARG A 30 -1.07 15.96 10.22
C ARG A 30 -0.64 15.72 8.76
N GLU A 31 -0.63 16.74 7.93
CA GLU A 31 -0.21 16.64 6.52
C GLU A 31 1.19 15.99 6.32
N PRO A 32 2.28 16.44 6.97
CA PRO A 32 3.61 15.86 6.79
C PRO A 32 3.71 14.44 7.34
N ILE A 33 2.99 14.14 8.43
CA ILE A 33 2.95 12.76 8.98
C ILE A 33 2.21 11.83 8.03
N MET A 34 1.13 12.30 7.39
CA MET A 34 0.37 11.53 6.40
C MET A 34 1.19 11.28 5.13
N GLU A 35 1.92 12.29 4.65
CA GLU A 35 2.80 12.15 3.49
C GLU A 35 3.96 11.17 3.77
N TYR A 36 4.55 11.22 4.96
CA TYR A 36 5.55 10.25 5.40
C TYR A 36 4.97 8.82 5.48
N ARG A 37 3.76 8.64 5.99
CA ARG A 37 3.10 7.32 5.99
C ARG A 37 2.90 6.79 4.57
N TYR A 38 2.48 7.64 3.64
CA TYR A 38 2.28 7.23 2.25
C TYR A 38 3.58 6.88 1.53
N THR A 39 4.68 7.58 1.81
CA THR A 39 5.99 7.25 1.24
C THR A 39 6.52 5.92 1.78
N ILE A 40 6.31 5.62 3.07
CA ILE A 40 6.64 4.31 3.65
C ILE A 40 5.85 3.18 2.96
N GLU A 41 4.53 3.33 2.84
CA GLU A 41 3.70 2.28 2.22
C GLU A 41 4.07 2.07 0.74
N GLU A 42 4.37 3.15 0.01
CA GLU A 42 4.83 3.07 -1.37
C GLU A 42 6.20 2.37 -1.48
N ALA A 43 7.13 2.64 -0.56
CA ALA A 43 8.43 1.97 -0.50
C ALA A 43 8.28 0.46 -0.22
N LYS A 44 7.39 0.07 0.70
CA LYS A 44 7.09 -1.34 0.99
C LYS A 44 6.57 -2.06 -0.27
N ILE A 45 5.66 -1.42 -1.00
CA ILE A 45 5.09 -1.99 -2.22
C ILE A 45 6.15 -2.11 -3.31
N LYS A 46 6.96 -1.07 -3.56
CA LYS A 46 8.04 -1.11 -4.56
C LYS A 46 9.05 -2.22 -4.24
N ARG A 47 9.43 -2.37 -2.97
CA ARG A 47 10.30 -3.46 -2.52
C ARG A 47 9.67 -4.83 -2.80
N ALA A 48 8.40 -5.01 -2.50
CA ALA A 48 7.68 -6.25 -2.76
C ALA A 48 7.59 -6.57 -4.26
N GLN A 49 7.31 -5.57 -5.09
CA GLN A 49 7.30 -5.71 -6.55
C GLN A 49 8.68 -6.15 -7.07
N PHE A 50 9.74 -5.51 -6.60
CA PHE A 50 11.11 -5.89 -6.96
C PHE A 50 11.41 -7.34 -6.61
N ILE A 51 11.09 -7.77 -5.37
CA ILE A 51 11.30 -9.15 -4.91
C ILE A 51 10.54 -10.15 -5.80
N TRP A 52 9.27 -9.86 -6.11
CA TRP A 52 8.46 -10.69 -7.01
C TRP A 52 9.09 -10.82 -8.39
N THR A 53 9.47 -9.70 -9.00
CA THR A 53 10.12 -9.69 -10.31
C THR A 53 11.43 -10.47 -10.29
N SER A 54 12.28 -10.27 -9.27
CA SER A 54 13.53 -11.02 -9.13
C SER A 54 13.31 -12.53 -8.99
N CYS A 55 12.31 -12.96 -8.22
CA CYS A 55 12.00 -14.38 -8.07
C CYS A 55 11.52 -15.01 -9.38
N LEU A 56 10.67 -14.30 -10.13
CA LEU A 56 10.19 -14.75 -11.44
C LEU A 56 11.33 -14.83 -12.46
N GLU A 57 12.22 -13.84 -12.49
CA GLU A 57 13.38 -13.83 -13.38
C GLU A 57 14.41 -14.92 -13.03
N GLU A 58 14.60 -15.21 -11.74
CA GLU A 58 15.37 -16.39 -11.33
C GLU A 58 14.75 -17.68 -11.86
N MET A 59 13.45 -17.88 -11.67
CA MET A 59 12.77 -19.06 -12.18
C MET A 59 12.82 -19.15 -13.71
N ARG A 60 12.81 -18.03 -14.43
CA ARG A 60 13.03 -17.99 -15.87
C ARG A 60 14.42 -18.47 -16.26
N ARG A 61 15.46 -17.97 -15.57
CA ARG A 61 16.86 -18.38 -15.80
C ARG A 61 17.07 -19.86 -15.49
N ASP A 62 16.37 -20.38 -14.48
CA ASP A 62 16.38 -21.79 -14.10
C ASP A 62 15.55 -22.68 -15.06
N ASN A 63 15.00 -22.13 -16.16
CA ASN A 63 14.08 -22.79 -17.09
C ASN A 63 12.81 -23.38 -16.43
N LEU A 64 12.42 -22.85 -15.27
CA LEU A 64 11.23 -23.25 -14.54
C LEU A 64 9.98 -22.48 -14.97
N LEU A 65 10.15 -21.29 -15.56
CA LEU A 65 9.08 -20.47 -16.14
C LEU A 65 9.49 -19.98 -17.53
N LYS A 66 8.51 -19.88 -18.42
CA LYS A 66 8.67 -19.22 -19.71
C LYS A 66 8.38 -17.72 -19.60
N SER A 67 8.81 -16.97 -20.60
CA SER A 67 8.49 -15.54 -20.70
C SER A 67 6.98 -15.31 -20.76
N GLU A 68 6.24 -16.22 -21.38
CA GLU A 68 4.78 -16.22 -21.42
C GLU A 68 4.18 -16.36 -20.02
N ASP A 69 4.64 -17.33 -19.23
CA ASP A 69 4.17 -17.55 -17.86
C ASP A 69 4.35 -16.29 -17.00
N ILE A 70 5.51 -15.63 -17.11
CA ILE A 70 5.80 -14.38 -16.38
C ILE A 70 4.86 -13.26 -16.80
N LYS A 71 4.58 -13.14 -18.11
CA LYS A 71 3.64 -12.14 -18.63
C LYS A 71 2.23 -12.38 -18.09
N GLU A 72 1.78 -13.63 -18.05
CA GLU A 72 0.47 -14.00 -17.51
C GLU A 72 0.37 -13.74 -16.01
N ILE A 73 1.39 -14.12 -15.23
CA ILE A 73 1.47 -13.83 -13.79
C ILE A 73 1.41 -12.33 -13.54
N ASN A 74 2.18 -11.52 -14.27
CA ASN A 74 2.18 -10.07 -14.14
C ASN A 74 0.82 -9.46 -14.49
N ASN A 75 0.15 -9.96 -15.53
CA ASN A 75 -1.19 -9.54 -15.89
C ASN A 75 -2.20 -9.88 -14.78
N TYR A 76 -2.10 -11.07 -14.19
CA TYR A 76 -2.94 -11.48 -13.08
C TYR A 76 -2.73 -10.62 -11.82
N ILE A 77 -1.48 -10.39 -11.43
CA ILE A 77 -1.13 -9.51 -10.30
C ILE A 77 -1.65 -8.09 -10.56
N ASN A 78 -1.50 -7.56 -11.78
CA ASN A 78 -2.00 -6.24 -12.12
C ASN A 78 -3.53 -6.15 -12.10
N LYS A 79 -4.25 -7.22 -12.48
CA LYS A 79 -5.70 -7.33 -12.28
C LYS A 79 -6.06 -7.26 -10.80
N LEU A 80 -5.35 -7.97 -9.93
CA LEU A 80 -5.59 -7.94 -8.47
C LEU A 80 -5.37 -6.55 -7.86
N LYS A 81 -4.39 -5.79 -8.37
CA LYS A 81 -4.11 -4.42 -7.92
C LYS A 81 -5.21 -3.43 -8.27
N ASP A 82 -6.05 -3.73 -9.26
CA ASP A 82 -7.17 -2.89 -9.72
C ASP A 82 -6.79 -1.40 -9.85
N ILE A 83 -5.72 -1.16 -10.61
CA ILE A 83 -5.07 0.16 -10.77
C ILE A 83 -6.03 1.21 -11.35
N LYS A 84 -7.11 0.79 -12.05
CA LYS A 84 -8.00 1.68 -12.79
C LYS A 84 -9.08 2.38 -11.94
N ASN A 85 -9.40 1.88 -10.73
CA ASN A 85 -10.58 2.34 -9.98
C ASN A 85 -10.30 2.88 -8.55
N SER A 86 -9.05 2.94 -8.08
CA SER A 86 -8.80 3.35 -6.70
C SER A 86 -8.55 4.85 -6.56
N GLN A 87 -9.61 5.63 -6.34
CA GLN A 87 -9.50 7.07 -6.05
C GLN A 87 -8.86 7.38 -4.68
N ASN A 88 -8.79 6.42 -3.76
CA ASN A 88 -8.17 6.58 -2.44
C ASN A 88 -6.80 5.85 -2.38
N LYS A 89 -5.74 6.59 -1.98
CA LYS A 89 -4.35 6.09 -1.85
C LYS A 89 -4.24 4.93 -0.86
N GLU A 90 -4.94 4.99 0.28
CA GLU A 90 -4.89 3.94 1.30
C GLU A 90 -5.52 2.64 0.80
N LYS A 91 -6.69 2.72 0.15
CA LYS A 91 -7.34 1.56 -0.48
C LYS A 91 -6.47 0.96 -1.59
N ARG A 92 -5.78 1.81 -2.36
CA ARG A 92 -4.82 1.36 -3.39
C ARG A 92 -3.70 0.54 -2.75
N TYR A 93 -3.08 1.06 -1.69
CA TYR A 93 -1.98 0.38 -1.01
C TYR A 93 -2.41 -0.95 -0.41
N LEU A 94 -3.58 -1.05 0.20
CA LEU A 94 -4.10 -2.32 0.71
C LEU A 94 -4.28 -3.36 -0.39
N LYS A 95 -4.86 -2.97 -1.54
CA LYS A 95 -4.99 -3.86 -2.70
C LYS A 95 -3.62 -4.30 -3.22
N GLU A 96 -2.68 -3.37 -3.40
CA GLU A 96 -1.33 -3.66 -3.90
C GLU A 96 -0.55 -4.58 -2.97
N LYS A 97 -0.59 -4.34 -1.65
CA LYS A 97 0.03 -5.22 -0.65
C LYS A 97 -0.61 -6.60 -0.69
N SER A 98 -1.94 -6.69 -0.76
CA SER A 98 -2.65 -7.98 -0.82
C SER A 98 -2.31 -8.81 -2.06
N ALA A 99 -2.11 -8.16 -3.22
CA ALA A 99 -1.73 -8.82 -4.46
C ALA A 99 -0.30 -9.36 -4.41
N LEU A 100 0.59 -8.72 -3.65
CA LEU A 100 2.01 -9.08 -3.55
C LEU A 100 2.32 -9.98 -2.34
N LYS A 101 1.31 -10.48 -1.62
CA LYS A 101 1.51 -11.46 -0.54
C LYS A 101 1.99 -12.81 -1.09
N VAL A 102 2.72 -13.55 -0.27
CA VAL A 102 3.15 -14.92 -0.62
C VAL A 102 1.96 -15.84 -0.88
N SER A 103 0.84 -15.65 -0.16
CA SER A 103 -0.40 -16.40 -0.38
C SER A 103 -1.03 -16.16 -1.76
N THR A 104 -0.62 -15.15 -2.52
CA THR A 104 -1.03 -15.00 -3.93
C THR A 104 -0.51 -16.16 -4.79
N VAL A 105 0.58 -16.82 -4.40
CA VAL A 105 1.09 -18.00 -5.10
C VAL A 105 0.05 -19.13 -5.11
N ASP A 106 -0.69 -19.32 -4.02
CA ASP A 106 -1.79 -20.31 -3.99
C ASP A 106 -2.87 -19.99 -5.04
N LYS A 107 -3.15 -18.70 -5.25
CA LYS A 107 -4.11 -18.26 -6.27
C LYS A 107 -3.58 -18.52 -7.68
N LEU A 108 -2.29 -18.27 -7.93
CA LEU A 108 -1.66 -18.57 -9.24
C LEU A 108 -1.76 -20.06 -9.59
N VAL A 109 -1.56 -20.95 -8.62
CA VAL A 109 -1.71 -22.40 -8.80
C VAL A 109 -3.17 -22.77 -9.05
N LYS A 110 -4.09 -22.21 -8.27
CA LYS A 110 -5.53 -22.48 -8.39
C LYS A 110 -6.09 -22.06 -9.76
N GLU A 111 -5.63 -20.93 -10.29
CA GLU A 111 -6.03 -20.41 -11.61
C GLU A 111 -5.30 -21.10 -12.76
N GLY A 112 -4.40 -22.05 -12.50
CA GLY A 112 -3.67 -22.81 -13.51
C GLY A 112 -2.58 -22.01 -14.24
N LEU A 113 -2.21 -20.82 -13.74
CA LEU A 113 -1.15 -19.99 -14.31
C LEU A 113 0.24 -20.61 -14.13
N ILE A 114 0.40 -21.38 -13.06
CA ILE A 114 1.59 -22.19 -12.77
C ILE A 114 1.15 -23.52 -12.17
N ASN A 115 1.97 -24.55 -12.30
CA ASN A 115 1.74 -25.82 -11.65
C ASN A 115 2.17 -25.81 -10.17
N SER A 116 1.76 -26.83 -9.40
CA SER A 116 2.06 -26.93 -7.97
C SER A 116 3.56 -26.98 -7.65
N SER A 117 4.38 -27.55 -8.53
CA SER A 117 5.84 -27.62 -8.34
C SER A 117 6.47 -26.23 -8.47
N GLN A 118 6.13 -25.51 -9.54
CA GLN A 118 6.52 -24.11 -9.76
C GLN A 118 6.04 -23.22 -8.61
N GLY A 119 4.79 -23.39 -8.17
CA GLY A 119 4.23 -22.67 -7.02
C GLY A 119 5.00 -22.91 -5.72
N ASN A 120 5.41 -24.15 -5.44
CA ASN A 120 6.22 -24.45 -4.26
C ASN A 120 7.61 -23.81 -4.32
N ILE A 121 8.26 -23.79 -5.49
CA ILE A 121 9.56 -23.15 -5.69
C ILE A 121 9.43 -21.63 -5.50
N LEU A 122 8.44 -21.03 -6.14
CA LEU A 122 8.17 -19.59 -6.03
C LEU A 122 7.90 -19.18 -4.58
N ARG A 123 7.08 -19.95 -3.85
CA ARG A 123 6.81 -19.73 -2.42
C ARG A 123 8.08 -19.79 -1.59
N LYS A 124 8.92 -20.80 -1.80
CA LYS A 124 10.20 -20.93 -1.10
C LYS A 124 11.12 -19.75 -1.39
N LYS A 125 11.22 -19.30 -2.65
CA LYS A 125 12.02 -18.13 -3.03
C LYS A 125 11.49 -16.85 -2.38
N LEU A 126 10.18 -16.61 -2.42
CA LEU A 126 9.55 -15.44 -1.81
C LEU A 126 9.70 -15.42 -0.28
N ASN A 127 9.54 -16.58 0.39
CA ASN A 127 9.71 -16.71 1.83
C ASN A 127 11.14 -16.48 2.33
N LYS A 128 12.16 -16.51 1.46
CA LYS A 128 13.52 -16.07 1.84
C LYS A 128 13.57 -14.58 2.13
N TYR A 129 12.64 -13.81 1.56
CA TYR A 129 12.54 -12.39 1.78
C TYR A 129 11.50 -12.11 2.87
N ASP A 130 11.83 -11.18 3.76
CA ASP A 130 10.88 -10.72 4.76
C ASP A 130 9.78 -9.85 4.12
N LEU A 131 8.71 -10.52 3.70
CA LEU A 131 7.48 -9.92 3.18
C LEU A 131 6.39 -9.80 4.25
N SER A 132 6.70 -10.08 5.53
CA SER A 132 5.75 -9.95 6.65
C SER A 132 5.17 -8.54 6.77
N ASN A 133 5.92 -7.53 6.34
CA ASN A 133 5.51 -6.13 6.29
C ASN A 133 4.33 -5.84 5.32
N LEU A 134 3.93 -6.82 4.50
CA LEU A 134 2.74 -6.76 3.66
C LEU A 134 1.50 -7.35 4.32
N GLU A 135 1.67 -8.11 5.41
CA GLU A 135 0.59 -8.80 6.10
C GLU A 135 -0.20 -7.89 7.03
N ASN A 136 0.44 -6.83 7.54
CA ASN A 136 -0.12 -5.77 8.38
C ASN A 136 -0.55 -4.53 7.57
#